data_AF-A0A9P7YCI1-F1
#
_entry.id   AF-A0A9P7YCI1-F1
#
_cell.length_a   1.000
_cell.length_b   1.000
_cell.length_c   1.000
_cell.angle_alpha   90.00
_cell.angle_beta   90.00
_cell.angle_gamma   90.00
#
_symmetry.space_group_name_H-M   'P 1'
#
loop_
_entity.id
_entity.type
_entity.pdbx_description
1 polymer ?
#
loop_
_entity_poly.entity_id
_entity_poly.type
_entity_poly.pdbx_seq_one_letter_code
_entity_poly.pdbx_strand_id
1 'polypeptide(L)' 'ACSNSYLDLVRKFLKSGALVDIETKRGMTPLSWATIGGHTPLVTVLLERGADRLHVDREGMTPLH' A
#
# COMPACT_ATOMS: atom_id res chain seq x y z
N ALA A 1 20.97 3.37 -0.89
CA ALA A 1 20.71 2.18 -0.06
C ALA A 1 19.31 2.18 0.62
N CYS A 2 18.47 3.21 0.45
CA CYS A 2 17.20 3.28 1.18
C CYS A 2 16.10 2.34 0.64
N SER A 3 16.02 2.13 -0.67
CA SER A 3 14.87 1.45 -1.30
C SER A 3 14.69 -0.02 -0.88
N ASN A 4 15.79 -0.79 -0.76
CA ASN A 4 15.69 -2.20 -0.36
C ASN A 4 15.31 -2.38 1.10
N SER A 5 15.90 -1.59 2.02
CA SER A 5 15.59 -1.72 3.46
C SER A 5 14.12 -1.41 3.77
N TYR A 6 13.54 -0.40 3.14
CA TYR A 6 12.11 -0.09 3.34
C TYR A 6 11.22 -1.20 2.77
N LEU A 7 11.56 -1.76 1.61
CA LEU A 7 10.78 -2.85 1.01
C LEU A 7 10.83 -4.12 1.86
N ASP A 8 12.01 -4.49 2.37
CA ASP A 8 12.18 -5.64 3.26
C ASP A 8 11.44 -5.46 4.59
N LEU A 9 11.44 -4.23 5.12
CA LEU A 9 10.69 -3.89 6.32
C LEU A 9 9.18 -4.02 6.09
N VAL A 10 8.65 -3.47 4.99
CA VAL A 10 7.22 -3.60 4.66
C VAL A 10 6.86 -5.06 4.38
N ARG A 11 7.71 -5.83 3.68
CA ARG A 11 7.49 -7.28 3.52
C ARG A 11 7.45 -8.03 4.85
N LYS A 12 8.28 -7.65 5.82
CA LYS A 12 8.24 -8.22 7.18
C LYS A 12 6.96 -7.84 7.92
N PHE A 13 6.53 -6.59 7.86
CA PHE A 13 5.27 -6.15 8.47
C PHE A 13 4.06 -6.86 7.85
N LEU A 14 4.01 -6.94 6.52
CA LEU A 14 2.96 -7.68 5.82
C LEU A 14 3.00 -9.18 6.14
N LYS A 15 4.18 -9.77 6.38
CA LYS A 15 4.29 -11.17 6.82
C LYS A 15 3.79 -11.39 8.26
N SER A 16 3.81 -10.37 9.12
CA SER A 16 3.31 -10.49 10.49
C SER A 16 1.78 -10.39 10.61
N GLY A 17 1.05 -10.44 9.49
CA GLY A 17 -0.40 -10.29 9.48
C GLY A 17 -0.87 -8.84 9.52
N ALA A 18 -0.01 -7.87 9.16
CA ALA A 18 -0.47 -6.51 8.96
C ALA A 18 -1.57 -6.48 7.88
N LEU A 19 -2.69 -5.87 8.22
CA LEU A 19 -3.82 -5.70 7.30
C LEU A 19 -3.37 -4.84 6.12
N VAL A 20 -3.64 -5.32 4.90
CA VAL A 20 -3.24 -4.66 3.64
C VAL A 20 -4.14 -3.49 3.27
N ASP A 21 -5.35 -3.47 3.80
CA ASP A 21 -6.38 -2.46 3.51
C ASP A 21 -6.66 -1.58 4.73
N ILE A 22 -5.64 -1.29 5.54
CA ILE A 22 -5.81 -0.35 6.67
C ILE A 22 -6.07 1.04 6.12
N GLU A 23 -7.25 1.56 6.40
CA GLU A 23 -7.58 2.93 6.08
C GLU A 23 -6.95 3.89 7.09
N THR A 24 -6.31 4.93 6.55
CA THR A 24 -5.95 6.10 7.36
C THR A 24 -7.18 6.95 7.65
N LYS A 25 -7.03 8.02 8.46
CA LYS A 25 -8.13 8.98 8.74
C LYS A 25 -8.75 9.62 7.49
N ARG A 26 -8.05 9.60 6.35
CA ARG A 26 -8.54 10.08 5.05
C ARG A 26 -9.16 8.98 4.19
N GLY A 27 -9.28 7.74 4.68
CA GLY A 27 -9.72 6.60 3.89
C GLY A 27 -8.65 6.06 2.94
N MET A 28 -7.43 6.59 2.95
CA MET A 28 -6.35 6.07 2.09
C MET A 28 -5.82 4.75 2.62
N THR A 29 -5.60 3.79 1.73
CA THR A 29 -4.96 2.49 2.01
C THR A 29 -3.44 2.55 1.83
N PRO A 30 -2.67 1.57 2.34
CA PRO A 30 -1.25 1.43 2.05
C PRO A 30 -0.95 1.42 0.55
N LEU A 31 -1.87 0.86 -0.25
CA LEU A 31 -1.77 0.85 -1.71
C LEU A 31 -1.83 2.27 -2.29
N SER A 32 -2.76 3.11 -1.80
CA SER A 32 -2.87 4.51 -2.20
C SER A 32 -1.57 5.27 -1.95
N TRP A 33 -0.97 5.09 -0.76
CA TRP A 33 0.33 5.68 -0.42
C TRP A 33 1.47 5.17 -1.30
N ALA A 34 1.47 3.87 -1.60
CA ALA A 34 2.48 3.27 -2.46
C ALA A 34 2.41 3.85 -3.88
N THR A 35 1.21 4.06 -4.43
CA THR A 35 1.05 4.67 -5.75
C THR A 35 1.40 6.15 -5.75
N ILE A 36 0.91 6.93 -4.77
CA ILE A 36 1.22 8.37 -4.63
C ILE A 36 2.73 8.58 -4.48
N GLY A 37 3.41 7.70 -3.74
CA GLY A 37 4.87 7.74 -3.57
C GLY A 37 5.68 7.22 -4.77
N GLY A 38 5.02 6.70 -5.82
CA GLY A 38 5.70 6.09 -6.96
C GLY A 38 6.47 4.81 -6.61
N HIS A 39 6.11 4.16 -5.51
CA HIS A 39 6.79 2.96 -5.02
C HIS A 39 6.26 1.70 -5.71
N THR A 40 6.54 1.56 -7.01
CA THR A 40 6.10 0.41 -7.83
C THR A 40 6.36 -0.96 -7.17
N PRO A 41 7.54 -1.22 -6.58
CA PRO A 41 7.79 -2.53 -5.94
C PRO A 41 6.89 -2.77 -4.72
N LEU A 42 6.50 -1.70 -4.01
CA LEU A 42 5.61 -1.76 -2.86
C LEU A 42 4.16 -2.04 -3.30
N VAL A 43 3.73 -1.40 -4.39
CA VAL A 43 2.44 -1.64 -5.04
C VAL A 43 2.32 -3.12 -5.42
N THR A 44 3.33 -3.69 -6.07
CA THR A 44 3.34 -5.12 -6.44
C THR A 44 3.18 -6.02 -5.22
N VAL A 45 3.94 -5.77 -4.14
CA VAL A 45 3.86 -6.59 -2.93
C VAL A 45 2.49 -6.49 -2.25
N LEU A 46 1.88 -5.30 -2.23
CA LEU A 46 0.54 -5.11 -1.64
C LEU A 46 -0.53 -5.83 -2.48
N LEU A 47 -0.45 -5.74 -3.81
CA LEU A 47 -1.34 -6.46 -4.72
C LEU A 47 -1.20 -7.99 -4.61
N GLU A 48 0.03 -8.50 -4.47
CA GLU A 48 0.30 -9.93 -4.23
C GLU A 48 -0.34 -10.44 -2.93
N ARG A 49 -0.58 -9.55 -1.97
CA ARG A 49 -1.24 -9.86 -0.70
C ARG A 49 -2.75 -9.63 -0.72
N GLY A 50 -3.32 -9.28 -1.87
CA GLY A 50 -4.75 -9.08 -2.05
C GLY A 50 -5.26 -7.71 -1.62
N ALA A 51 -4.39 -6.68 -1.59
CA ALA A 51 -4.84 -5.31 -1.35
C ALA A 51 -5.89 -4.87 -2.37
N ASP A 52 -6.90 -4.14 -1.91
CA ASP A 52 -7.97 -3.66 -2.77
C ASP A 52 -7.48 -2.50 -3.65
N ARG A 53 -7.34 -2.79 -4.94
CA ARG A 53 -6.95 -1.82 -5.98
C ARG A 53 -8.05 -0.85 -6.37
N LEU A 54 -9.29 -1.19 -6.05
CA LEU A 54 -10.48 -0.39 -6.35
C LEU A 54 -10.96 0.40 -5.13
N HIS A 55 -10.27 0.27 -3.99
CA HIS A 55 -10.59 1.01 -2.79
C HIS A 55 -10.68 2.51 -3.10
N VAL A 56 -11.69 3.17 -2.54
CA VAL A 56 -11.92 4.60 -2.75
C VAL A 56 -11.69 5.30 -1.42
N ASP A 57 -10.81 6.29 -1.40
CA ASP A 57 -10.60 7.10 -0.22
C ASP A 57 -11.78 8.06 0.04
N ARG A 58 -11.71 8.85 1.11
CA ARG A 58 -12.79 9.80 1.45
C ARG A 58 -12.96 10.93 0.44
N GLU A 59 -11.98 11.15 -0.43
CA GLU A 59 -12.05 12.17 -1.49
C GLU A 59 -12.57 11.58 -2.81
N GLY A 60 -12.93 10.30 -2.84
CA GLY A 60 -13.40 9.65 -4.06
C GLY A 60 -12.27 9.16 -4.96
N MET A 61 -11.02 9.19 -4.50
CA MET A 61 -9.86 8.79 -5.29
C MET A 61 -9.56 7.30 -5.11
N THR A 62 -9.25 6.62 -6.21
CA THR A 62 -8.72 5.25 -6.15
C THR A 62 -7.19 5.28 -6.16
N PRO A 63 -6.52 4.23 -5.65
CA PRO A 63 -5.07 4.09 -5.72
C PRO A 63 -4.47 4.21 -7.12
N LEU A 64 -5.26 4.12 -8.19
CA LEU A 64 -4.81 4.10 -9.59
C LEU A 64 -5.34 5.29 -10.42
N HIS A 65 -6.05 6.26 -9.81
CA HIS A 65 -6.40 7.52 -10.49
C HIS A 65 -5.14 8.37 -10.73
#